data_AF-A0AAV9U2J7-F1
#
_entry.id   AF-A0AAV9U2J7-F1
#
_cell.length_a   1.000
_cell.length_b   1.000
_cell.length_c   1.000
_cell.angle_alpha   90.00
_cell.angle_beta   90.00
_cell.angle_gamma   90.00
#
_symmetry.space_group_name_H-M   'P 1'
#
loop_
_entity.id
_entity.type
_entity.pdbx_description
1 polymer ?
#
loop_
_entity_poly.entity_id
_entity_poly.type
_entity_poly.pdbx_seq_one_letter_code
_entity_poly.pdbx_strand_id
1 'polypeptide(L)'
;MRHVFSWFRVVDAVIVSQHLTKRVDVRLVYKLEFPYRYREFSHQTSRNMPPKGKRKARQETPDRDDGRVSPPPVKRSNAASGPSSSSAAASFFTPLSQKAPPIEFVKHGSLLAASWEPGVSSKTTTATHIHKSVTASGSKTTASSIVTTETSTGPSEPMKDGKVKFAGFDLDSNLISTKSGNKFGKDGEDWKWWHPTVPSKLRQMFDDGYRLVIFTNQNGLKASGSKADEKLKEWKKKINYIVTALSLPIHVYAATETDIYRKPRTGMFEHYLSELGEDAAFIDMDSSVFVGDAAGRKGDFSAGDRKFAENLGIKFLTPEELFLDEKPMPYEFDLDPVSFPRSALGPDFEKKYPLELVVLCGRPGAGKSTLTTKYLEPLGYERINQDILKTRDKCVKAAEGHLKEGQSVVIDATNSAKDVRAVWKALADKVKGVTFRCIYLTTSEVVCYHNDGVRAYSGISSLNPEKRTSVGSMAFKTFKSKFQEPDLGEGFKDITVVDFEFRGTDAEFDVWKRHWAP
;
A
#
# COMPACT_ATOMS: atom_id res chain seq x y z
N MET A 1 30.78 -14.63 18.18
CA MET A 1 30.44 -13.21 17.91
C MET A 1 30.80 -12.93 16.43
N ARG A 2 30.13 -13.38 15.35
CA ARG A 2 28.71 -13.47 14.92
C ARG A 2 27.94 -12.17 15.12
N HIS A 3 27.38 -11.46 14.14
CA HIS A 3 27.44 -11.44 12.67
C HIS A 3 26.73 -10.12 12.31
N VAL A 4 27.40 -9.14 11.71
CA VAL A 4 26.78 -7.99 11.02
C VAL A 4 27.67 -7.66 9.83
N PHE A 5 27.06 -7.26 8.71
CA PHE A 5 27.61 -7.02 7.36
C PHE A 5 27.38 -8.14 6.35
N SER A 6 26.26 -8.03 5.64
CA SER A 6 26.11 -8.47 4.26
C SER A 6 24.89 -7.78 3.65
N TRP A 7 25.07 -6.54 3.19
CA TRP A 7 24.24 -5.93 2.15
C TRP A 7 25.20 -5.34 1.14
N PHE A 8 25.57 -6.12 0.13
CA PHE A 8 26.07 -5.73 -1.20
C PHE A 8 26.51 -7.04 -1.88
N ARG A 9 25.78 -7.49 -2.91
CA ARG A 9 26.25 -8.59 -3.77
C ARG A 9 27.26 -8.02 -4.76
N VAL A 10 28.50 -8.48 -4.66
CA VAL A 10 29.48 -8.47 -5.75
C VAL A 10 29.03 -9.54 -6.76
N VAL A 11 28.96 -9.18 -8.05
CA VAL A 11 28.77 -10.14 -9.14
C VAL A 11 30.06 -10.16 -9.96
N ASP A 12 30.77 -11.29 -9.91
CA ASP A 12 31.95 -11.55 -10.74
C ASP A 12 31.53 -11.65 -12.22
N ALA A 13 32.23 -10.89 -13.07
CA ALA A 13 32.10 -10.98 -14.52
C ALA A 13 33.08 -12.03 -15.07
N VAL A 14 32.57 -13.09 -15.70
CA VAL A 14 33.37 -14.05 -16.47
C VAL A 14 33.69 -13.43 -17.83
N ILE A 15 34.98 -13.20 -18.11
CA ILE A 15 35.49 -12.75 -19.41
C ILE A 15 35.69 -13.97 -20.31
N VAL A 16 34.98 -14.02 -21.45
CA VAL A 16 35.38 -14.84 -22.60
C VAL A 16 35.95 -13.90 -23.66
N SER A 17 37.26 -14.04 -23.89
CA SER A 17 38.05 -13.28 -24.86
C SER A 17 37.81 -13.77 -26.28
N GLN A 18 37.40 -12.89 -27.19
CA GLN A 18 37.78 -12.96 -28.61
C GLN A 18 38.05 -11.55 -29.15
N HIS A 19 39.20 -11.42 -29.81
CA HIS A 19 39.77 -10.20 -30.38
C HIS A 19 38.89 -9.52 -31.43
N LEU A 20 38.78 -8.18 -31.37
CA LEU A 20 39.21 -7.24 -32.43
C LEU A 20 38.76 -5.79 -32.14
N THR A 21 39.75 -4.96 -31.81
CA THR A 21 39.86 -3.50 -32.00
C THR A 21 38.61 -2.66 -32.27
N LYS A 22 38.19 -1.85 -31.28
CA LYS A 22 37.98 -0.38 -31.36
C LYS A 22 37.45 0.17 -30.01
N ARG A 23 38.10 1.25 -29.55
CA ARG A 23 37.80 2.16 -28.41
C ARG A 23 36.67 1.75 -27.45
N VAL A 24 37.06 1.36 -26.23
CA VAL A 24 36.15 1.21 -25.09
C VAL A 24 36.04 2.56 -24.39
N ASP A 25 34.85 3.15 -24.44
CA ASP A 25 34.43 4.25 -23.56
C ASP A 25 33.83 3.61 -22.30
N VAL A 26 34.50 3.74 -21.16
CA VAL A 26 34.08 3.11 -19.90
C VAL A 26 33.05 4.02 -19.23
N ARG A 27 31.77 3.83 -19.54
CA ARG A 27 30.67 4.33 -18.72
C ARG A 27 30.34 3.31 -17.64
N LEU A 28 30.67 3.62 -16.39
CA LEU A 28 30.10 2.92 -15.23
C LEU A 28 28.60 3.25 -15.17
N VAL A 29 27.78 2.27 -15.57
CA VAL A 29 26.33 2.32 -15.37
C VAL A 29 26.03 1.64 -14.04
N TYR A 30 25.73 2.40 -12.99
CA TYR A 30 25.14 1.86 -11.78
C TYR A 30 23.70 1.46 -12.11
N LYS A 31 23.48 0.17 -12.30
CA LYS A 31 22.15 -0.40 -12.52
C LYS A 31 21.53 -0.68 -11.16
N LEU A 32 20.78 0.29 -10.63
CA LEU A 32 19.80 0.02 -9.57
C LEU A 32 18.68 -0.81 -10.20
N GLU A 33 18.80 -2.14 -10.17
CA GLU A 33 17.72 -3.03 -10.59
C GLU A 33 16.63 -3.07 -9.51
N PHE A 34 15.64 -2.19 -9.65
CA PHE A 34 14.31 -2.40 -9.09
C PHE A 34 13.46 -3.14 -10.15
N PRO A 35 12.90 -4.33 -9.86
CA PRO A 35 12.17 -5.11 -10.85
C PRO A 35 10.74 -4.58 -11.02
N TYR A 36 10.56 -3.41 -11.62
CA TYR A 36 9.26 -2.94 -12.09
C TYR A 36 9.38 -2.25 -13.45
N ARG A 37 9.25 -3.03 -14.53
CA ARG A 37 8.94 -2.48 -15.85
C ARG A 37 7.44 -2.23 -15.95
N TYR A 38 7.05 -0.96 -15.93
CA TYR A 38 5.72 -0.54 -16.36
C TYR A 38 5.57 -0.86 -17.86
N ARG A 39 4.56 -1.66 -18.24
CA ARG A 39 4.13 -1.82 -19.63
C ARG A 39 2.83 -1.02 -19.81
N GLU A 40 2.85 -0.11 -20.77
CA GLU A 40 1.67 0.63 -21.22
C GLU A 40 0.61 -0.35 -21.75
N PHE A 41 -0.61 -0.26 -21.21
CA PHE A 41 -1.78 -0.96 -21.74
C PHE A 41 -2.62 0.00 -22.57
N SER A 42 -2.56 -0.14 -23.90
CA SER A 42 -3.52 0.44 -24.83
C SER A 42 -4.81 -0.40 -24.82
N HIS A 43 -5.91 0.12 -24.28
CA HIS A 43 -7.23 -0.51 -24.40
C HIS A 43 -8.07 0.17 -25.49
N GLN A 44 -8.22 -0.52 -26.62
CA GLN A 44 -9.31 -0.31 -27.56
C GLN A 44 -10.63 -0.77 -26.92
N THR A 45 -11.57 0.16 -26.76
CA THR A 45 -12.94 -0.12 -26.31
C THR A 45 -13.86 -0.33 -27.51
N SER A 46 -14.36 -1.55 -27.70
CA SER A 46 -15.55 -1.82 -28.50
C SER A 46 -16.75 -1.95 -27.54
N ARG A 47 -17.72 -1.05 -27.66
CA ARG A 47 -18.96 -1.01 -26.86
C ARG A 47 -20.07 -1.70 -27.66
N ASN A 48 -20.77 -2.64 -27.04
CA ASN A 48 -22.15 -2.98 -27.39
C ASN A 48 -22.91 -3.35 -26.10
N MET A 49 -23.88 -2.52 -25.71
CA MET A 49 -24.84 -2.78 -24.62
C MET A 49 -26.25 -2.89 -25.20
N PRO A 50 -27.08 -3.87 -24.77
CA PRO A 50 -28.51 -3.88 -25.04
C PRO A 50 -29.33 -3.11 -23.96
N PRO A 51 -30.59 -2.74 -24.25
CA PRO A 51 -31.30 -1.67 -23.55
C PRO A 51 -32.01 -2.08 -22.25
N LYS A 52 -32.21 -1.06 -21.39
CA LYS A 52 -32.74 -1.12 -20.03
C LYS A 52 -34.26 -1.32 -19.97
N GLY A 53 -34.70 -2.31 -19.19
CA GLY A 53 -36.10 -2.49 -18.78
C GLY A 53 -36.50 -1.62 -17.58
N LYS A 54 -37.69 -1.03 -17.66
CA LYS A 54 -38.31 -0.14 -16.66
C LYS A 54 -38.67 -0.91 -15.37
N ARG A 55 -38.36 -0.35 -14.20
CA ARG A 55 -38.91 -0.80 -12.91
C ARG A 55 -39.77 0.29 -12.26
N LYS A 56 -40.94 -0.14 -11.78
CA LYS A 56 -42.05 0.65 -11.25
C LYS A 56 -41.75 1.24 -9.86
N ALA A 57 -42.37 2.39 -9.60
CA ALA A 57 -42.41 3.10 -8.33
C ALA A 57 -43.00 2.27 -7.19
N ARG A 58 -42.51 2.49 -5.97
CA ARG A 58 -43.02 1.89 -4.73
C ARG A 58 -43.68 2.98 -3.88
N GLN A 59 -44.86 2.65 -3.36
CA GLN A 59 -45.76 3.49 -2.58
C GLN A 59 -45.19 3.92 -1.22
N GLU A 60 -45.55 5.14 -0.84
CA GLU A 60 -45.45 5.75 0.48
C GLU A 60 -46.47 5.15 1.46
N THR A 61 -46.10 5.08 2.74
CA THR A 61 -47.03 4.91 3.88
C THR A 61 -46.48 5.68 5.11
N PRO A 62 -47.35 6.07 6.06
CA PRO A 62 -47.31 7.40 6.69
C PRO A 62 -46.72 7.46 8.11
N ASP A 63 -46.55 8.71 8.55
CA ASP A 63 -46.08 9.19 9.85
C ASP A 63 -46.69 8.51 11.09
N ARG A 64 -45.85 8.35 12.11
CA ARG A 64 -46.26 8.33 13.52
C ARG A 64 -45.36 9.24 14.34
N ASP A 65 -46.02 10.28 14.83
CA ASP A 65 -45.68 11.16 15.93
C ASP A 65 -45.57 10.37 17.25
N ASP A 66 -44.64 10.77 18.12
CA ASP A 66 -44.63 10.52 19.57
C ASP A 66 -43.47 11.33 20.19
N GLY A 67 -43.81 12.54 20.63
CA GLY A 67 -42.87 13.48 21.24
C GLY A 67 -42.39 13.09 22.64
N ARG A 68 -41.19 13.60 22.98
CA ARG A 68 -40.82 14.05 24.33
C ARG A 68 -39.74 15.13 24.21
N VAL A 69 -40.19 16.36 24.42
CA VAL A 69 -39.41 17.59 24.53
C VAL A 69 -38.79 17.68 25.92
N SER A 70 -37.57 18.20 26.03
CA SER A 70 -37.06 18.82 27.25
C SER A 70 -36.13 20.00 26.88
N PRO A 71 -36.12 21.09 27.68
CA PRO A 71 -35.82 22.44 27.19
C PRO A 71 -34.34 22.85 27.36
N PRO A 72 -33.89 23.91 26.64
CA PRO A 72 -32.50 24.36 26.65
C PRO A 72 -32.20 25.30 27.84
N PRO A 73 -30.96 25.35 28.36
CA PRO A 73 -30.59 26.35 29.33
C PRO A 73 -30.23 27.70 28.67
N VAL A 74 -31.07 28.68 29.02
CA VAL A 74 -30.89 30.13 29.20
C VAL A 74 -29.55 30.78 28.80
N LYS A 75 -29.66 31.77 27.90
CA LYS A 75 -28.70 32.84 27.63
C LYS A 75 -28.42 33.68 28.88
N ARG A 76 -27.15 33.88 29.24
CA ARG A 76 -26.72 35.00 30.11
C ARG A 76 -25.97 36.06 29.30
N SER A 77 -26.21 37.29 29.74
CA SER A 77 -25.90 38.58 29.13
C SER A 77 -24.42 38.94 29.08
N ASN A 78 -24.07 39.67 28.02
CA ASN A 78 -22.83 40.46 27.91
C ASN A 78 -22.75 41.53 29.01
N ALA A 79 -21.58 41.66 29.63
CA ALA A 79 -21.17 42.86 30.36
C ALA A 79 -19.66 43.11 30.14
N ALA A 80 -19.39 44.21 29.44
CA ALA A 80 -18.30 45.19 29.56
C ALA A 80 -16.85 44.76 29.93
N SER A 81 -15.98 44.83 28.91
CA SER A 81 -14.74 45.65 28.79
C SER A 81 -13.68 45.69 29.92
N GLY A 82 -12.48 45.22 29.57
CA GLY A 82 -11.17 45.69 30.05
C GLY A 82 -10.09 45.38 28.98
N PRO A 83 -9.09 46.25 28.73
CA PRO A 83 -8.40 46.32 27.45
C PRO A 83 -7.25 45.32 27.33
N SER A 84 -7.28 44.44 26.33
CA SER A 84 -6.12 43.65 25.92
C SER A 84 -5.59 44.16 24.59
N SER A 85 -4.35 44.65 24.62
CA SER A 85 -3.46 45.04 23.53
C SER A 85 -3.80 44.44 22.14
N SER A 86 -4.38 45.28 21.28
CA SER A 86 -4.67 44.98 19.88
C SER A 86 -3.48 45.31 18.97
N SER A 87 -2.44 44.47 18.98
CA SER A 87 -1.34 44.59 18.00
C SER A 87 -0.90 43.27 17.34
N ALA A 88 -1.73 42.23 17.38
CA ALA A 88 -1.36 40.92 16.78
C ALA A 88 -2.44 40.31 15.85
N ALA A 89 -3.35 41.12 15.30
CA ALA A 89 -4.38 40.62 14.38
C ALA A 89 -4.75 41.63 13.28
N ALA A 90 -3.75 42.13 12.55
CA ALA A 90 -3.98 42.93 11.35
C ALA A 90 -2.85 42.71 10.33
N SER A 91 -2.83 41.56 9.68
CA SER A 91 -2.04 41.29 8.47
C SER A 91 -2.66 40.14 7.69
N PHE A 92 -3.92 40.29 7.26
CA PHE A 92 -4.63 39.30 6.42
C PHE A 92 -5.11 39.88 5.08
N PHE A 93 -4.51 40.97 4.62
CA PHE A 93 -4.65 41.44 3.24
C PHE A 93 -3.28 41.48 2.58
N THR A 94 -2.89 40.37 1.96
CA THR A 94 -1.94 40.44 0.84
C THR A 94 -2.63 41.21 -0.31
N PRO A 95 -1.97 42.21 -0.92
CA PRO A 95 -2.53 42.89 -2.08
C PRO A 95 -2.90 41.90 -3.19
N LEU A 96 -3.97 42.19 -3.94
CA LEU A 96 -4.53 41.41 -5.06
C LEU A 96 -3.56 41.07 -6.20
N SER A 97 -2.29 41.44 -6.10
CA SER A 97 -1.26 41.26 -7.13
C SER A 97 -0.39 39.99 -6.96
N GLN A 98 -0.55 39.19 -5.89
CA GLN A 98 0.29 38.00 -5.66
C GLN A 98 -0.47 36.85 -4.99
N LYS A 99 -1.52 36.31 -5.64
CA LYS A 99 -2.09 35.02 -5.19
C LYS A 99 -1.12 33.91 -5.60
N ALA A 100 -0.63 33.15 -4.64
CA ALA A 100 0.15 31.95 -4.91
C ALA A 100 -0.66 31.00 -5.83
N PRO A 101 -0.01 30.31 -6.78
CA PRO A 101 -0.71 29.42 -7.68
C PRO A 101 -1.37 28.28 -6.90
N PRO A 102 -2.55 27.79 -7.35
CA PRO A 102 -3.17 26.64 -6.73
C PRO A 102 -2.31 25.38 -6.94
N ILE A 103 -2.35 24.44 -6.00
CA ILE A 103 -1.70 23.14 -6.18
C ILE A 103 -2.41 22.33 -7.28
N GLU A 104 -1.64 21.79 -8.22
CA GLU A 104 -2.14 20.98 -9.32
C GLU A 104 -1.79 19.50 -9.12
N PHE A 105 -2.80 18.64 -9.26
CA PHE A 105 -2.65 17.20 -9.03
C PHE A 105 -2.68 16.42 -10.33
N VAL A 106 -1.69 15.56 -10.52
CA VAL A 106 -1.61 14.56 -11.58
C VAL A 106 -2.09 13.21 -11.03
N LYS A 107 -2.82 12.45 -11.86
CA LYS A 107 -3.36 11.13 -11.50
C LYS A 107 -2.55 10.01 -12.16
N HIS A 108 -1.93 9.15 -11.36
CA HIS A 108 -1.19 7.97 -11.80
C HIS A 108 -1.93 6.70 -11.37
N GLY A 109 -2.92 6.29 -12.17
CA GLY A 109 -3.82 5.20 -11.79
C GLY A 109 -4.66 5.58 -10.56
N SER A 110 -4.41 4.93 -9.44
CA SER A 110 -5.05 5.16 -8.13
C SER A 110 -4.27 6.14 -7.23
N LEU A 111 -3.11 6.63 -7.66
CA LEU A 111 -2.32 7.64 -6.97
C LEU A 111 -2.67 9.04 -7.47
N LEU A 112 -2.82 9.99 -6.54
CA LEU A 112 -2.78 11.42 -6.84
C LEU A 112 -1.43 11.97 -6.34
N ALA A 113 -0.70 12.66 -7.21
CA ALA A 113 0.59 13.26 -6.92
C ALA A 113 0.56 14.76 -7.24
N ALA A 114 1.23 15.57 -6.43
CA ALA A 114 1.41 17.00 -6.67
C ALA A 114 2.67 17.51 -5.97
N SER A 115 3.28 18.54 -6.53
CA SER A 115 4.26 19.40 -5.86
C SER A 115 3.74 20.82 -5.80
N TRP A 116 4.11 21.55 -4.75
CA TRP A 116 3.74 22.95 -4.60
C TRP A 116 4.90 23.74 -4.00
N GLU A 117 5.11 24.95 -4.51
CA GLU A 117 6.12 25.89 -4.00
C GLU A 117 5.49 27.29 -3.81
N PRO A 118 5.92 28.07 -2.81
CA PRO A 118 5.54 29.47 -2.69
C PRO A 118 6.04 30.26 -3.90
N GLY A 119 5.15 30.89 -4.66
CA GLY A 119 5.53 31.68 -5.83
C GLY A 119 6.53 32.79 -5.46
N VAL A 120 7.73 32.77 -6.04
CA VAL A 120 8.78 33.76 -5.79
C VAL A 120 8.50 35.04 -6.58
N SER A 121 8.41 36.19 -5.90
CA SER A 121 8.60 37.49 -6.54
C SER A 121 10.07 37.62 -6.94
N SER A 122 10.36 37.56 -8.25
CA SER A 122 11.72 37.67 -8.77
C SER A 122 12.32 39.05 -8.49
N LYS A 123 13.32 39.10 -7.59
CA LYS A 123 14.43 40.05 -7.68
C LYS A 123 15.72 39.24 -7.81
N THR A 124 15.98 38.79 -9.03
CA THR A 124 17.23 38.11 -9.39
C THR A 124 18.35 39.13 -9.42
N THR A 125 19.33 39.02 -8.52
CA THR A 125 20.65 39.59 -8.73
C THR A 125 21.43 38.63 -9.63
N THR A 126 21.59 39.00 -10.90
CA THR A 126 22.30 38.20 -11.90
C THR A 126 23.80 38.21 -11.59
N ALA A 127 24.37 37.07 -11.21
CA ALA A 127 25.80 36.82 -11.33
C ALA A 127 26.03 35.97 -12.59
N THR A 128 26.51 36.61 -13.65
CA THR A 128 26.78 35.97 -14.94
C THR A 128 28.15 35.29 -14.92
N HIS A 129 28.20 33.96 -14.84
CA HIS A 129 29.41 33.22 -15.20
C HIS A 129 29.34 32.81 -16.68
N ILE A 130 30.14 33.48 -17.51
CA ILE A 130 30.29 33.18 -18.94
C ILE A 130 31.35 32.08 -19.09
N HIS A 131 30.95 30.86 -19.48
CA HIS A 131 31.88 29.88 -20.06
C HIS A 131 31.90 30.06 -21.58
N LYS A 132 33.02 30.54 -22.14
CA LYS A 132 33.31 30.48 -23.57
C LYS A 132 34.00 29.15 -23.88
N SER A 133 33.33 28.26 -24.61
CA SER A 133 33.99 27.19 -25.35
C SER A 133 34.15 27.63 -26.80
N VAL A 134 35.40 27.77 -27.26
CA VAL A 134 35.74 27.99 -28.67
C VAL A 134 36.05 26.62 -29.29
N THR A 135 35.34 26.26 -30.35
CA THR A 135 35.78 25.23 -31.29
C THR A 135 35.67 25.78 -32.71
N ALA A 136 36.81 25.82 -33.40
CA ALA A 136 36.91 26.24 -34.79
C ALA A 136 36.74 25.04 -35.73
N SER A 137 35.76 25.10 -36.64
CA SER A 137 35.90 24.67 -38.04
C SER A 137 34.69 25.15 -38.84
N GLY A 138 34.94 25.59 -40.07
CA GLY A 138 34.02 26.37 -40.87
C GLY A 138 32.80 25.66 -41.48
N SER A 139 32.01 26.52 -42.13
CA SER A 139 30.83 26.27 -42.96
C SER A 139 29.46 26.38 -42.27
N LYS A 140 28.82 27.52 -42.57
CA LYS A 140 27.39 27.89 -42.48
C LYS A 140 26.44 26.85 -41.88
N THR A 141 25.81 27.20 -40.76
CA THR A 141 24.41 26.84 -40.51
C THR A 141 23.76 27.74 -39.46
N THR A 142 22.48 28.01 -39.68
CA THR A 142 21.55 28.88 -38.95
C THR A 142 21.43 28.53 -37.46
N ALA A 143 21.51 29.55 -36.60
CA ALA A 143 21.22 29.44 -35.17
C ALA A 143 19.72 29.20 -34.96
N SER A 144 19.36 28.08 -34.34
CA SER A 144 18.05 27.87 -33.73
C SER A 144 18.27 27.61 -32.25
N SER A 145 17.86 28.57 -31.42
CA SER A 145 17.90 28.47 -29.97
C SER A 145 16.72 27.62 -29.51
N ILE A 146 16.98 26.35 -29.18
CA ILE A 146 16.04 25.54 -28.41
C ILE A 146 16.27 25.88 -26.95
N VAL A 147 15.28 26.56 -26.36
CA VAL A 147 15.20 26.73 -24.91
C VAL A 147 14.54 25.47 -24.36
N THR A 148 15.34 24.55 -23.83
CA THR A 148 14.84 23.49 -22.95
C THR A 148 14.73 24.05 -21.54
N THR A 149 13.51 24.30 -21.08
CA THR A 149 13.21 24.56 -19.67
C THR A 149 13.22 23.23 -18.92
N GLU A 150 14.36 22.84 -18.38
CA GLU A 150 14.42 21.85 -17.30
C GLU A 150 14.04 22.58 -16.01
N THR A 151 12.89 22.22 -15.43
CA THR A 151 12.48 22.76 -14.14
C THR A 151 13.09 21.88 -13.06
N SER A 152 14.37 22.14 -12.73
CA SER A 152 14.98 21.55 -11.54
C SER A 152 14.34 22.21 -10.32
N THR A 153 13.56 21.45 -9.55
CA THR A 153 13.11 21.84 -8.21
C THR A 153 14.34 22.01 -7.33
N GLY A 154 14.56 23.18 -6.74
CA GLY A 154 15.77 23.39 -5.94
C GLY A 154 15.68 24.54 -4.93
N PRO A 155 16.36 24.45 -3.77
CA PRO A 155 16.71 23.24 -3.04
C PRO A 155 16.49 23.36 -1.51
N SER A 156 16.16 22.24 -0.86
CA SER A 156 16.71 21.98 0.48
C SER A 156 18.23 21.85 0.33
N GLU A 157 19.04 22.62 1.05
CA GLU A 157 20.50 22.52 0.89
C GLU A 157 20.96 21.07 1.13
N PRO A 158 21.77 20.48 0.22
CA PRO A 158 22.31 19.17 0.44
C PRO A 158 23.16 19.16 1.71
N MET A 159 23.17 18.02 2.40
CA MET A 159 24.09 17.74 3.48
C MET A 159 25.54 17.95 3.02
N LYS A 160 26.47 18.12 3.96
CA LYS A 160 27.89 18.38 3.66
C LYS A 160 28.54 17.30 2.77
N ASP A 161 27.95 16.12 2.69
CA ASP A 161 28.36 14.98 1.85
C ASP A 161 27.59 14.86 0.52
N GLY A 162 26.74 15.83 0.18
CA GLY A 162 25.94 15.84 -1.05
C GLY A 162 24.60 15.11 -0.94
N LYS A 163 24.22 14.59 0.24
CA LYS A 163 22.95 13.87 0.44
C LYS A 163 21.76 14.79 0.71
N VAL A 164 20.55 14.26 0.55
CA VAL A 164 19.29 14.95 0.82
C VAL A 164 18.48 14.13 1.83
N LYS A 165 18.00 14.74 2.91
CA LYS A 165 17.07 14.08 3.85
C LYS A 165 15.64 14.56 3.60
N PHE A 166 14.66 13.71 3.89
CA PHE A 166 13.25 14.07 3.78
C PHE A 166 12.50 13.80 5.09
N ALA A 167 11.44 14.58 5.28
CA ALA A 167 10.49 14.41 6.36
C ALA A 167 9.13 14.10 5.72
N GLY A 168 8.70 12.85 5.88
CA GLY A 168 7.41 12.38 5.43
C GLY A 168 6.37 12.51 6.54
N PHE A 169 5.14 12.87 6.18
CA PHE A 169 4.05 13.08 7.12
C PHE A 169 2.78 12.38 6.65
N ASP A 170 2.05 11.74 7.55
CA ASP A 170 0.61 11.55 7.33
C ASP A 170 -0.12 12.92 7.35
N LEU A 171 -1.35 12.94 6.86
CA LEU A 171 -2.17 14.15 6.84
C LEU A 171 -3.14 14.20 8.03
N ASP A 172 -4.06 13.25 8.12
CA ASP A 172 -5.28 13.34 8.92
C ASP A 172 -5.03 12.75 10.32
N SER A 173 -5.17 13.57 11.36
CA SER A 173 -4.75 13.31 12.75
C SER A 173 -3.24 13.39 12.99
N ASN A 174 -2.47 13.87 12.01
CA ASN A 174 -1.04 14.17 12.14
C ASN A 174 -0.74 15.66 11.92
N LEU A 175 -0.86 16.16 10.68
CA LEU A 175 -0.69 17.59 10.41
C LEU A 175 -1.95 18.38 10.74
N ILE A 176 -3.12 17.76 10.56
CA ILE A 176 -4.42 18.40 10.73
C ILE A 176 -5.39 17.52 11.51
N SER A 177 -6.42 18.13 12.09
CA SER A 177 -7.60 17.44 12.61
C SER A 177 -8.87 18.12 12.07
N THR A 178 -10.05 17.52 12.24
CA THR A 178 -11.31 18.19 11.86
C THR A 178 -11.64 19.33 12.83
N LYS A 179 -12.30 20.39 12.35
CA LYS A 179 -12.87 21.44 13.22
C LYS A 179 -14.13 20.93 13.89
N SER A 180 -14.91 20.13 13.17
CA SER A 180 -16.20 19.60 13.60
C SER A 180 -16.11 18.51 14.67
N GLY A 181 -14.93 17.92 14.88
CA GLY A 181 -14.75 16.75 15.75
C GLY A 181 -15.18 15.43 15.12
N ASN A 182 -15.65 15.44 13.87
CA ASN A 182 -15.93 14.23 13.13
C ASN A 182 -14.64 13.46 12.80
N LYS A 183 -14.75 12.14 12.64
CA LYS A 183 -13.63 11.31 12.16
C LYS A 183 -13.17 11.71 10.75
N PHE A 184 -14.08 12.16 9.90
CA PHE A 184 -13.79 12.63 8.55
C PHE A 184 -14.33 14.06 8.37
N GLY A 185 -13.55 14.91 7.70
CA GLY A 185 -13.95 16.28 7.40
C GLY A 185 -15.20 16.33 6.51
N LYS A 186 -16.11 17.27 6.80
CA LYS A 186 -17.38 17.43 6.07
C LYS A 186 -17.19 18.03 4.67
N ASP A 187 -16.23 18.93 4.54
CA ASP A 187 -15.93 19.72 3.33
C ASP A 187 -14.45 20.14 3.32
N GLY A 188 -14.04 20.91 2.31
CA GLY A 188 -12.67 21.38 2.18
C GLY A 188 -12.17 22.35 3.26
N GLU A 189 -13.05 22.87 4.12
CA GLU A 189 -12.76 23.88 5.15
C GLU A 189 -12.83 23.32 6.59
N ASP A 190 -13.37 22.11 6.75
CA ASP A 190 -13.45 21.36 8.02
C ASP A 190 -12.10 20.74 8.43
N TRP A 191 -11.08 21.58 8.58
CA TRP A 191 -9.76 21.20 9.07
C TRP A 191 -9.12 22.31 9.90
N LYS A 192 -8.41 21.94 10.96
CA LYS A 192 -7.53 22.83 11.71
C LYS A 192 -6.16 22.16 11.83
N TRP A 193 -5.12 22.93 12.14
CA TRP A 193 -3.86 22.34 12.57
C TRP A 193 -4.11 21.38 13.72
N TRP A 194 -3.48 20.20 13.67
CA TRP A 194 -3.60 19.22 14.74
C TRP A 194 -3.15 19.83 16.07
N HIS A 195 -2.05 20.60 16.03
CA HIS A 195 -1.58 21.43 17.13
C HIS A 195 -1.01 22.76 16.60
N PRO A 196 -1.06 23.88 17.36
CA PRO A 196 -0.49 25.16 16.93
C PRO A 196 1.00 25.15 16.56
N THR A 197 1.77 24.16 17.02
CA THR A 197 3.21 24.02 16.71
C THR A 197 3.49 23.39 15.34
N VAL A 198 2.48 22.84 14.66
CA VAL A 198 2.68 22.16 13.36
C VAL A 198 3.36 23.07 12.32
N PRO A 199 2.87 24.31 12.03
CA PRO A 199 3.50 25.14 11.01
C PRO A 199 4.93 25.56 11.34
N SER A 200 5.20 25.90 12.61
CA SER A 200 6.55 26.32 13.03
C SER A 200 7.54 25.15 13.00
N LYS A 201 7.11 23.94 13.37
CA LYS A 201 7.96 22.75 13.32
C LYS A 201 8.29 22.33 11.90
N LEU A 202 7.33 22.37 10.97
CA LEU A 202 7.58 22.09 9.55
C LEU A 202 8.56 23.10 8.94
N ARG A 203 8.43 24.39 9.30
CA ARG A 203 9.39 25.42 8.89
C ARG A 203 10.78 25.15 9.44
N GLN A 204 10.91 24.82 10.73
CA GLN A 204 12.19 24.43 11.31
C GLN A 204 12.80 23.24 10.55
N MET A 205 12.03 22.20 10.25
CA MET A 205 12.55 21.05 9.51
C MET A 205 12.99 21.44 8.09
N PHE A 206 12.26 22.31 7.41
CA PHE A 206 12.69 22.84 6.11
C PHE A 206 14.01 23.61 6.24
N ASP A 207 14.13 24.49 7.23
CA ASP A 207 15.35 25.25 7.51
C ASP A 207 16.54 24.33 7.89
N ASP A 208 16.25 23.20 8.54
CA ASP A 208 17.22 22.14 8.86
C ASP A 208 17.59 21.27 7.64
N GLY A 209 17.09 21.59 6.45
CA GLY A 209 17.43 20.94 5.18
C GLY A 209 16.56 19.71 4.83
N TYR A 210 15.39 19.54 5.45
CA TYR A 210 14.46 18.48 5.07
C TYR A 210 13.60 18.88 3.86
N ARG A 211 13.49 17.97 2.88
CA ARG A 211 12.36 18.02 1.92
C ARG A 211 11.08 17.56 2.62
N LEU A 212 9.99 18.32 2.48
CA LEU A 212 8.71 18.00 3.13
C LEU A 212 7.81 17.21 2.17
N VAL A 213 7.33 16.06 2.62
CA VAL A 213 6.49 15.16 1.82
C VAL A 213 5.28 14.70 2.63
N ILE A 214 4.09 14.72 2.03
CA ILE A 214 2.86 14.19 2.61
C ILE A 214 2.51 12.87 1.92
N PHE A 215 2.37 11.81 2.70
CA PHE A 215 1.92 10.49 2.25
C PHE A 215 0.61 10.14 2.94
N THR A 216 -0.52 10.14 2.21
CA THR A 216 -1.85 10.00 2.83
C THR A 216 -2.72 8.91 2.19
N ASN A 217 -3.43 8.16 3.03
CA ASN A 217 -4.32 7.07 2.63
C ASN A 217 -5.77 7.58 2.46
N GLN A 218 -6.22 7.82 1.22
CA GLN A 218 -7.48 8.50 0.91
C GLN A 218 -8.51 7.60 0.20
N ASN A 219 -8.84 6.45 0.80
CA ASN A 219 -9.83 5.49 0.27
C ASN A 219 -11.24 6.08 0.04
N GLY A 220 -11.55 7.24 0.63
CA GLY A 220 -12.80 7.96 0.42
C GLY A 220 -12.89 8.66 -0.94
N LEU A 221 -11.77 8.80 -1.65
CA LEU A 221 -11.65 9.48 -2.96
C LEU A 221 -11.67 8.51 -4.15
N LYS A 222 -12.05 7.25 -3.93
CA LYS A 222 -12.23 6.28 -5.01
C LYS A 222 -13.10 6.88 -6.12
N ALA A 223 -12.68 6.67 -7.36
CA ALA A 223 -13.33 7.23 -8.55
C ALA A 223 -14.71 6.60 -8.87
N SER A 224 -15.35 5.94 -7.91
CA SER A 224 -16.64 5.28 -8.06
C SER A 224 -17.72 5.92 -7.19
N GLY A 225 -18.88 6.15 -7.78
CA GLY A 225 -20.06 6.70 -7.11
C GLY A 225 -20.45 8.12 -7.57
N SER A 226 -21.70 8.50 -7.32
CA SER A 226 -22.30 9.75 -7.82
C SER A 226 -21.69 11.03 -7.24
N LYS A 227 -20.90 10.94 -6.16
CA LYS A 227 -20.25 12.08 -5.48
C LYS A 227 -18.72 12.06 -5.59
N ALA A 228 -18.15 11.24 -6.47
CA ALA A 228 -16.70 11.07 -6.55
C ALA A 228 -15.99 12.38 -6.92
N ASP A 229 -16.47 13.09 -7.95
CA ASP A 229 -15.86 14.33 -8.42
C ASP A 229 -15.97 15.47 -7.40
N GLU A 230 -17.12 15.56 -6.72
CA GLU A 230 -17.34 16.54 -5.65
C GLU A 230 -16.38 16.32 -4.49
N LYS A 231 -16.25 15.08 -4.01
CA LYS A 231 -15.30 14.73 -2.93
C LYS A 231 -13.85 15.02 -3.33
N LEU A 232 -13.48 14.69 -4.56
CA LEU A 232 -12.14 14.97 -5.08
C LEU A 232 -11.88 16.48 -5.14
N LYS A 233 -12.85 17.27 -5.60
CA LYS A 233 -12.77 18.73 -5.65
C LYS A 233 -12.59 19.33 -4.25
N GLU A 234 -13.41 18.91 -3.28
CA GLU A 234 -13.31 19.40 -1.90
C GLU A 234 -12.00 18.99 -1.24
N TRP A 235 -11.51 17.77 -1.51
CA TRP A 235 -10.21 17.34 -1.00
C TRP A 235 -9.04 18.13 -1.61
N LYS A 236 -9.05 18.39 -2.94
CA LYS A 236 -8.04 19.25 -3.57
C LYS A 236 -8.07 20.67 -3.00
N LYS A 237 -9.27 21.21 -2.76
CA LYS A 237 -9.47 22.52 -2.10
C LYS A 237 -8.85 22.53 -0.69
N LYS A 238 -9.07 21.47 0.10
CA LYS A 238 -8.47 21.28 1.42
C LYS A 238 -6.93 21.32 1.35
N ILE A 239 -6.32 20.52 0.47
CA ILE A 239 -4.86 20.51 0.33
C ILE A 239 -4.34 21.88 -0.10
N ASN A 240 -5.00 22.55 -1.04
CA ASN A 240 -4.63 23.89 -1.47
C ASN A 240 -4.56 24.89 -0.30
N TYR A 241 -5.54 24.85 0.60
CA TYR A 241 -5.52 25.70 1.80
C TYR A 241 -4.37 25.37 2.74
N ILE A 242 -4.07 24.09 2.93
CA ILE A 242 -2.98 23.63 3.81
C ILE A 242 -1.63 24.10 3.28
N VAL A 243 -1.31 23.83 2.01
CA VAL A 243 0.01 24.20 1.44
C VAL A 243 0.18 25.71 1.36
N THR A 244 -0.89 26.46 1.03
CA THR A 244 -0.88 27.92 1.03
C THR A 244 -0.62 28.47 2.44
N ALA A 245 -1.23 27.88 3.46
CA ALA A 245 -1.06 28.31 4.85
C ALA A 245 0.33 27.96 5.42
N LEU A 246 0.94 26.86 4.96
CA LEU A 246 2.33 26.52 5.33
C LEU A 246 3.33 27.44 4.65
N SER A 247 3.08 27.80 3.38
CA SER A 247 4.01 28.59 2.56
C SER A 247 5.42 28.00 2.57
N LEU A 248 5.50 26.70 2.26
CA LEU A 248 6.72 25.90 2.15
C LEU A 248 6.63 24.98 0.92
N PRO A 249 7.76 24.62 0.28
CA PRO A 249 7.80 23.57 -0.74
C PRO A 249 7.34 22.22 -0.18
N ILE A 250 6.30 21.63 -0.77
CA ILE A 250 5.69 20.38 -0.28
C ILE A 250 5.32 19.47 -1.46
N HIS A 251 5.69 18.19 -1.35
CA HIS A 251 5.16 17.11 -2.20
C HIS A 251 3.98 16.42 -1.52
N VAL A 252 2.95 16.06 -2.28
CA VAL A 252 1.74 15.40 -1.77
C VAL A 252 1.40 14.17 -2.60
N TYR A 253 1.34 13.02 -1.93
CA TYR A 253 0.96 11.73 -2.51
C TYR A 253 -0.25 11.17 -1.76
N ALA A 254 -1.33 10.88 -2.48
CA ALA A 254 -2.56 10.35 -1.92
C ALA A 254 -2.99 9.04 -2.59
N ALA A 255 -2.97 7.95 -1.82
CA ALA A 255 -3.42 6.64 -2.26
C ALA A 255 -4.94 6.53 -2.17
N THR A 256 -5.62 6.44 -3.32
CA THR A 256 -7.10 6.42 -3.36
C THR A 256 -7.70 5.01 -3.30
N GLU A 257 -6.90 3.97 -3.45
CA GLU A 257 -7.33 2.57 -3.44
C GLU A 257 -6.55 1.68 -2.47
N THR A 258 -6.98 0.43 -2.33
CA THR A 258 -6.28 -0.58 -1.52
C THR A 258 -5.35 -1.38 -2.43
N ASP A 259 -4.21 -0.78 -2.76
CA ASP A 259 -3.18 -1.35 -3.64
C ASP A 259 -1.76 -0.98 -3.16
N ILE A 260 -0.74 -1.11 -4.01
CA ILE A 260 0.66 -0.85 -3.68
C ILE A 260 0.93 0.56 -3.13
N TYR A 261 0.11 1.57 -3.49
CA TYR A 261 0.30 2.93 -3.01
C TYR A 261 -0.18 3.10 -1.56
N ARG A 262 -1.13 2.30 -1.10
CA ARG A 262 -1.70 2.45 0.23
C ARG A 262 -0.73 1.95 1.31
N LYS A 263 -0.39 2.83 2.26
CA LYS A 263 0.40 2.51 3.45
C LYS A 263 -0.22 1.29 4.18
N PRO A 264 0.58 0.32 4.63
CA PRO A 264 2.03 0.41 4.85
C PRO A 264 2.92 0.11 3.65
N ARG A 265 2.34 -0.15 2.47
CA ARG A 265 3.12 -0.46 1.26
C ARG A 265 3.84 0.78 0.73
N THR A 266 4.92 0.54 0.00
CA THR A 266 5.94 1.54 -0.35
C THR A 266 5.64 2.31 -1.63
N GLY A 267 4.54 2.01 -2.34
CA GLY A 267 4.32 2.52 -3.70
C GLY A 267 4.28 4.05 -3.80
N MET A 268 3.78 4.78 -2.80
CA MET A 268 3.84 6.25 -2.83
C MET A 268 5.28 6.77 -2.73
N PHE A 269 6.12 6.14 -1.90
CA PHE A 269 7.52 6.51 -1.76
C PHE A 269 8.33 6.13 -3.02
N GLU A 270 8.06 4.97 -3.60
CA GLU A 270 8.66 4.57 -4.88
C GLU A 270 8.33 5.56 -5.99
N HIS A 271 7.10 6.08 -6.02
CA HIS A 271 6.73 7.14 -6.96
C HIS A 271 7.47 8.45 -6.67
N TYR A 272 7.58 8.86 -5.41
CA TYR A 272 8.39 10.02 -5.02
C TYR A 272 9.83 9.89 -5.51
N LEU A 273 10.49 8.75 -5.28
CA LEU A 273 11.84 8.50 -5.79
C LEU A 273 11.90 8.57 -7.32
N SER A 274 10.88 8.08 -8.03
CA SER A 274 10.85 8.13 -9.49
C SER A 274 10.80 9.56 -10.03
N GLU A 275 10.14 10.48 -9.32
CA GLU A 275 10.09 11.90 -9.69
C GLU A 275 11.41 12.62 -9.40
N LEU A 276 12.22 12.11 -8.46
CA LEU A 276 13.57 12.61 -8.19
C LEU A 276 14.60 12.20 -9.26
N GLY A 277 14.35 11.13 -10.02
CA GLY A 277 15.28 10.66 -11.04
C GLY A 277 16.64 10.27 -10.45
N GLU A 278 17.72 10.86 -10.95
CA GLU A 278 19.09 10.59 -10.48
C GLU A 278 19.31 11.04 -9.02
N ASP A 279 18.56 12.05 -8.55
CA ASP A 279 18.64 12.57 -7.18
C ASP A 279 18.19 11.53 -6.14
N ALA A 280 17.40 10.54 -6.54
CA ALA A 280 16.90 9.49 -5.65
C ALA A 280 18.04 8.72 -4.95
N ALA A 281 19.19 8.57 -5.62
CA ALA A 281 20.35 7.87 -5.08
C ALA A 281 21.02 8.62 -3.92
N PHE A 282 20.73 9.91 -3.75
CA PHE A 282 21.30 10.77 -2.71
C PHE A 282 20.38 10.94 -1.50
N ILE A 283 19.21 10.30 -1.48
CA ILE A 283 18.32 10.34 -0.32
C ILE A 283 19.00 9.62 0.87
N ASP A 284 19.23 10.37 1.95
CA ASP A 284 19.73 9.84 3.21
C ASP A 284 18.58 9.23 4.01
N MET A 285 18.41 7.92 3.90
CA MET A 285 17.37 7.18 4.63
C MET A 285 17.58 7.21 6.15
N ASP A 286 18.83 7.24 6.63
CA ASP A 286 19.15 7.21 8.06
C ASP A 286 18.79 8.52 8.75
N SER A 287 18.97 9.65 8.05
CA SER A 287 18.61 10.98 8.53
C SER A 287 17.15 11.36 8.26
N SER A 288 16.44 10.56 7.46
CA SER A 288 15.03 10.79 7.10
C SER A 288 14.07 10.26 8.15
N VAL A 289 12.87 10.82 8.18
CA VAL A 289 11.87 10.51 9.19
C VAL A 289 10.47 10.46 8.59
N PHE A 290 9.63 9.56 9.10
CA PHE A 290 8.20 9.55 8.85
C PHE A 290 7.40 9.80 10.13
N VAL A 291 6.38 10.64 10.05
CA VAL A 291 5.57 11.06 11.19
C VAL A 291 4.10 10.75 10.91
N GLY A 292 3.44 10.01 11.79
CA GLY A 292 2.03 9.63 11.60
C GLY A 292 1.36 9.12 12.87
N ASP A 293 0.03 9.19 12.90
CA ASP A 293 -0.78 8.83 14.06
C ASP A 293 -1.09 7.34 14.13
N ALA A 294 -1.11 6.64 13.00
CA ALA A 294 -1.38 5.21 12.92
C ALA A 294 -0.15 4.39 13.37
N ALA A 295 0.15 4.47 14.66
CA ALA A 295 1.39 4.03 15.28
C ALA A 295 1.27 2.70 16.03
N GLY A 296 0.09 2.06 16.06
CA GLY A 296 -0.13 0.79 16.75
C GLY A 296 -0.15 0.89 18.28
N ARG A 297 -0.37 2.09 18.83
CA ARG A 297 -0.54 2.30 20.28
C ARG A 297 -1.92 1.82 20.71
N LYS A 298 -2.10 1.61 22.02
CA LYS A 298 -3.41 1.25 22.57
C LYS A 298 -4.46 2.32 22.22
N GLY A 299 -5.45 1.93 21.42
CA GLY A 299 -6.53 2.82 20.96
C GLY A 299 -6.34 3.37 19.54
N ASP A 300 -5.15 3.23 18.95
CA ASP A 300 -4.94 3.56 17.54
C ASP A 300 -5.76 2.62 16.66
N PHE A 301 -6.25 3.14 15.53
CA PHE A 301 -7.06 2.35 14.59
C PHE A 301 -6.23 1.30 13.82
N SER A 302 -4.94 1.56 13.60
CA SER A 302 -4.01 0.69 12.87
C SER A 302 -2.55 1.06 13.19
N ALA A 303 -1.61 0.28 12.67
CA ALA A 303 -0.17 0.57 12.72
C ALA A 303 0.41 0.96 11.34
N GLY A 304 -0.45 1.33 10.39
CA GLY A 304 -0.07 1.54 8.99
C GLY A 304 1.03 2.59 8.74
N ASP A 305 1.15 3.61 9.59
CA ASP A 305 2.19 4.65 9.46
C ASP A 305 3.54 4.16 9.98
N ARG A 306 3.55 3.51 11.15
CA ARG A 306 4.76 2.88 11.70
C ARG A 306 5.28 1.79 10.77
N LYS A 307 4.38 0.91 10.32
CA LYS A 307 4.70 -0.16 9.36
C LYS A 307 5.20 0.38 8.02
N PHE A 308 4.72 1.54 7.57
CA PHE A 308 5.25 2.22 6.37
C PHE A 308 6.69 2.67 6.58
N ALA A 309 6.99 3.34 7.69
CA ALA A 309 8.35 3.76 8.03
C ALA A 309 9.31 2.57 8.15
N GLU A 310 8.88 1.47 8.77
CA GLU A 310 9.68 0.24 8.87
C GLU A 310 9.93 -0.40 7.51
N ASN A 311 8.94 -0.42 6.62
CA ASN A 311 9.14 -0.92 5.25
C ASN A 311 10.15 -0.08 4.45
N LEU A 312 10.26 1.21 4.75
CA LEU A 312 11.25 2.10 4.17
C LEU A 312 12.62 2.01 4.87
N GLY A 313 12.66 1.46 6.09
CA GLY A 313 13.86 1.44 6.92
C GLY A 313 14.24 2.81 7.48
N ILE A 314 13.26 3.70 7.72
CA ILE A 314 13.50 5.06 8.23
C ILE A 314 12.96 5.24 9.65
N LYS A 315 13.41 6.28 10.32
CA LYS A 315 12.93 6.64 11.67
C LYS A 315 11.42 6.95 11.63
N PHE A 316 10.70 6.44 12.62
CA PHE A 316 9.29 6.77 12.84
C PHE A 316 9.13 7.66 14.08
N LEU A 317 8.23 8.65 14.02
CA LEU A 317 7.76 9.44 15.15
C LEU A 317 6.23 9.55 15.15
N THR A 318 5.62 9.69 16.33
CA THR A 318 4.21 10.10 16.43
C THR A 318 4.07 11.63 16.34
N PRO A 319 2.85 12.18 16.10
CA PRO A 319 2.64 13.62 16.13
C PRO A 319 3.03 14.23 17.48
N GLU A 320 2.70 13.56 18.59
CA GLU A 320 3.03 14.01 19.94
C GLU A 320 4.56 14.04 20.18
N GLU A 321 5.28 13.01 19.73
CA GLU A 321 6.74 12.95 19.84
C GLU A 321 7.42 14.08 19.05
N LEU A 322 6.93 14.44 17.85
CA LEU A 322 7.55 15.48 17.03
C LEU A 322 7.12 16.91 17.43
N PHE A 323 5.82 17.12 17.64
CA PHE A 323 5.24 18.46 17.77
C PHE A 323 5.13 18.96 19.21
N LEU A 324 5.17 18.04 20.19
CA LEU A 324 5.03 18.32 21.62
C LEU A 324 6.25 17.86 22.44
N ASP A 325 7.24 17.23 21.80
CA ASP A 325 8.42 16.64 22.45
C ASP A 325 8.04 15.63 23.55
N GLU A 326 6.91 14.94 23.38
CA GLU A 326 6.46 13.90 24.31
C GLU A 326 7.33 12.63 24.20
N LYS A 327 7.32 11.82 25.26
CA LYS A 327 8.05 10.56 25.28
C LYS A 327 7.32 9.49 24.44
N PRO A 328 8.06 8.59 23.78
CA PRO A 328 7.44 7.50 23.04
C PRO A 328 6.54 6.64 23.91
N MET A 329 5.35 6.37 23.39
CA MET A 329 4.39 5.46 24.01
C MET A 329 4.62 4.02 23.51
N PRO A 330 4.37 3.01 24.36
CA PRO A 330 4.49 1.62 23.94
C PRO A 330 3.48 1.30 22.83
N TYR A 331 3.90 0.43 21.92
CA TYR A 331 3.08 -0.08 20.83
C TYR A 331 3.29 -1.59 20.71
N GLU A 332 2.33 -2.27 20.09
CA GLU A 332 2.41 -3.71 19.84
C GLU A 332 2.15 -3.96 18.35
N PHE A 333 3.03 -4.74 17.72
CA PHE A 333 2.74 -5.25 16.39
C PHE A 333 1.75 -6.40 16.47
N ASP A 334 0.76 -6.38 15.58
CA ASP A 334 -0.13 -7.50 15.31
C ASP A 334 0.64 -8.67 14.66
N LEU A 335 1.70 -8.37 13.91
CA LEU A 335 2.56 -9.32 13.23
C LEU A 335 3.99 -8.78 13.15
N ASP A 336 4.97 -9.59 13.59
CA ASP A 336 6.37 -9.43 13.20
C ASP A 336 6.72 -10.51 12.17
N PRO A 337 6.69 -10.21 10.86
CA PRO A 337 7.00 -11.19 9.82
C PRO A 337 8.42 -11.75 9.94
N VAL A 338 9.39 -10.98 10.45
CA VAL A 338 10.79 -11.41 10.52
C VAL A 338 10.96 -12.57 11.51
N SER A 339 10.10 -12.64 12.53
CA SER A 339 10.12 -13.68 13.56
C SER A 339 9.63 -15.07 13.11
N PHE A 340 8.99 -15.19 11.94
CA PHE A 340 8.36 -16.45 11.52
C PHE A 340 9.37 -17.51 11.08
N PRO A 341 9.10 -18.80 11.40
CA PRO A 341 9.98 -19.90 11.01
C PRO A 341 10.07 -20.01 9.49
N ARG A 342 11.28 -20.30 9.01
CA ARG A 342 11.59 -20.55 7.61
C ARG A 342 12.02 -21.99 7.45
N SER A 343 11.54 -22.65 6.40
CA SER A 343 11.97 -24.00 6.05
C SER A 343 12.33 -24.09 4.58
N ALA A 344 13.47 -24.71 4.30
CA ALA A 344 13.88 -25.10 2.96
C ALA A 344 13.24 -26.44 2.54
N LEU A 345 12.75 -27.21 3.51
CA LEU A 345 12.13 -28.51 3.27
C LEU A 345 10.64 -28.34 2.97
N GLY A 346 10.12 -29.26 2.15
CA GLY A 346 8.68 -29.39 1.99
C GLY A 346 8.01 -29.75 3.32
N PRO A 347 6.69 -29.51 3.43
CA PRO A 347 5.94 -30.05 4.56
C PRO A 347 6.03 -31.57 4.54
N ASP A 348 6.02 -32.17 5.73
CA ASP A 348 5.98 -33.62 5.91
C ASP A 348 4.62 -34.17 5.48
N PHE A 349 4.44 -34.29 4.16
CA PHE A 349 3.27 -34.89 3.53
C PHE A 349 3.71 -35.89 2.49
N GLU A 350 3.34 -37.14 2.74
CA GLU A 350 3.57 -38.24 1.82
C GLU A 350 2.24 -38.79 1.30
N LYS A 351 2.27 -39.27 0.06
CA LYS A 351 1.20 -40.07 -0.53
C LYS A 351 1.23 -41.45 0.13
N LYS A 352 0.27 -41.72 1.03
CA LYS A 352 0.27 -42.89 1.92
C LYS A 352 -0.54 -44.06 1.35
N TYR A 353 -1.47 -43.78 0.44
CA TYR A 353 -2.41 -44.75 -0.10
C TYR A 353 -2.41 -44.71 -1.63
N PRO A 354 -2.75 -45.83 -2.29
CA PRO A 354 -2.74 -45.91 -3.75
C PRO A 354 -3.70 -44.91 -4.43
N LEU A 355 -4.87 -44.68 -3.83
CA LEU A 355 -5.90 -43.77 -4.34
C LEU A 355 -6.49 -42.96 -3.19
N GLU A 356 -6.36 -41.63 -3.28
CA GLU A 356 -6.73 -40.71 -2.21
C GLU A 356 -7.62 -39.57 -2.71
N LEU A 357 -8.59 -39.17 -1.88
CA LEU A 357 -9.26 -37.88 -1.96
C LEU A 357 -8.83 -37.06 -0.74
N VAL A 358 -7.98 -36.06 -0.97
CA VAL A 358 -7.46 -35.17 0.07
C VAL A 358 -8.24 -33.87 0.08
N VAL A 359 -8.77 -33.49 1.25
CA VAL A 359 -9.45 -32.20 1.45
C VAL A 359 -8.52 -31.23 2.18
N LEU A 360 -8.22 -30.10 1.57
CA LEU A 360 -7.53 -29.02 2.27
C LEU A 360 -8.52 -28.25 3.14
N CYS A 361 -8.19 -28.01 4.40
CA CYS A 361 -8.97 -27.19 5.32
C CYS A 361 -8.12 -26.01 5.80
N GLY A 362 -8.64 -24.79 5.73
CA GLY A 362 -7.92 -23.61 6.25
C GLY A 362 -8.39 -22.28 5.67
N ARG A 363 -8.05 -21.19 6.36
CA ARG A 363 -8.45 -19.82 6.01
C ARG A 363 -8.05 -19.43 4.58
N PRO A 364 -8.78 -18.54 3.89
CA PRO A 364 -8.22 -17.82 2.74
C PRO A 364 -6.86 -17.22 3.11
N GLY A 365 -5.87 -17.25 2.20
CA GLY A 365 -4.51 -16.79 2.51
C GLY A 365 -3.65 -17.75 3.35
N ALA A 366 -4.15 -18.92 3.77
CA ALA A 366 -3.38 -19.86 4.59
C ALA A 366 -2.21 -20.58 3.89
N GLY A 367 -2.11 -20.49 2.55
CA GLY A 367 -1.07 -21.18 1.77
C GLY A 367 -1.54 -22.40 0.98
N LYS A 368 -2.81 -22.81 1.11
CA LYS A 368 -3.40 -24.01 0.46
C LYS A 368 -3.02 -24.20 -1.00
N SER A 369 -3.31 -23.23 -1.86
CA SER A 369 -2.99 -23.37 -3.29
C SER A 369 -1.50 -23.50 -3.58
N THR A 370 -0.63 -22.87 -2.76
CA THR A 370 0.83 -23.02 -2.88
C THR A 370 1.29 -24.38 -2.39
N LEU A 371 0.68 -24.89 -1.31
CA LEU A 371 0.90 -26.24 -0.82
C LEU A 371 0.56 -27.25 -1.93
N THR A 372 -0.61 -27.10 -2.56
CA THR A 372 -1.06 -27.97 -3.63
C THR A 372 -0.09 -27.99 -4.80
N THR A 373 0.22 -26.82 -5.36
CA THR A 373 1.00 -26.74 -6.59
C THR A 373 2.47 -27.11 -6.40
N LYS A 374 3.06 -26.79 -5.25
CA LYS A 374 4.48 -27.08 -4.99
C LYS A 374 4.73 -28.50 -4.51
N TYR A 375 3.78 -29.14 -3.83
CA TYR A 375 4.06 -30.40 -3.12
C TYR A 375 3.09 -31.53 -3.46
N LEU A 376 1.81 -31.27 -3.71
CA LEU A 376 0.85 -32.35 -3.99
C LEU A 376 0.78 -32.67 -5.49
N GLU A 377 0.74 -31.68 -6.37
CA GLU A 377 0.77 -31.92 -7.82
C GLU A 377 2.00 -32.74 -8.26
N PRO A 378 3.24 -32.47 -7.77
CA PRO A 378 4.41 -33.32 -8.05
C PRO A 378 4.30 -34.76 -7.54
N LEU A 379 3.46 -35.04 -6.54
CA LEU A 379 3.17 -36.39 -6.05
C LEU A 379 2.06 -37.09 -6.87
N GLY A 380 1.61 -36.47 -7.97
CA GLY A 380 0.61 -37.01 -8.88
C GLY A 380 -0.82 -36.87 -8.36
N TYR A 381 -1.11 -35.79 -7.62
CA TYR A 381 -2.49 -35.41 -7.29
C TYR A 381 -3.05 -34.45 -8.33
N GLU A 382 -4.28 -34.72 -8.77
CA GLU A 382 -5.04 -33.79 -9.60
C GLU A 382 -5.74 -32.74 -8.73
N ARG A 383 -5.51 -31.46 -9.05
CA ARG A 383 -6.03 -30.34 -8.28
C ARG A 383 -7.44 -29.97 -8.72
N ILE A 384 -8.38 -30.06 -7.78
CA ILE A 384 -9.76 -29.63 -7.95
C ILE A 384 -9.95 -28.27 -7.27
N ASN A 385 -10.16 -27.22 -8.07
CA ASN A 385 -10.27 -25.85 -7.60
C ASN A 385 -11.56 -25.20 -8.13
N GLN A 386 -12.41 -24.74 -7.21
CA GLN A 386 -13.69 -24.10 -7.55
C GLN A 386 -13.54 -22.73 -8.21
N ASP A 387 -12.46 -21.98 -7.97
CA ASP A 387 -12.24 -20.69 -8.64
C ASP A 387 -12.10 -20.87 -10.17
N ILE A 388 -11.56 -22.02 -10.59
CA ILE A 388 -11.40 -22.43 -11.98
C ILE A 388 -12.71 -23.01 -12.51
N LEU A 389 -13.27 -24.02 -11.81
CA LEU A 389 -14.46 -24.76 -12.25
C LEU A 389 -15.79 -24.04 -11.99
N LYS A 390 -15.75 -22.90 -11.30
CA LYS A 390 -16.85 -22.00 -10.92
C LYS A 390 -17.87 -22.56 -9.91
N THR A 391 -18.34 -23.79 -10.08
CA THR A 391 -19.39 -24.38 -9.21
C THR A 391 -18.91 -25.62 -8.49
N ARG A 392 -19.45 -25.87 -7.29
CA ARG A 392 -19.15 -27.07 -6.50
C ARG A 392 -19.54 -28.35 -7.25
N ASP A 393 -20.67 -28.37 -7.93
CA ASP A 393 -21.11 -29.56 -8.68
C ASP A 393 -20.15 -29.92 -9.82
N LYS A 394 -19.56 -28.91 -10.49
CA LYS A 394 -18.50 -29.15 -11.48
C LYS A 394 -17.25 -29.71 -10.83
N CYS A 395 -16.89 -29.24 -9.64
CA CYS A 395 -15.76 -29.78 -8.87
C CYS A 395 -16.00 -31.24 -8.47
N VAL A 396 -17.19 -31.57 -7.97
CA VAL A 396 -17.57 -32.96 -7.61
C VAL A 396 -17.50 -33.87 -8.83
N LYS A 397 -18.04 -33.44 -9.98
CA LYS A 397 -17.98 -34.22 -11.23
C LYS A 397 -16.55 -34.44 -11.72
N ALA A 398 -15.71 -33.40 -11.69
CA ALA A 398 -14.31 -33.51 -12.09
C ALA A 398 -13.54 -34.45 -11.17
N ALA A 399 -13.68 -34.28 -9.85
CA ALA A 399 -13.07 -35.16 -8.85
C ALA A 399 -13.52 -36.62 -9.04
N GLU A 400 -14.81 -36.87 -9.28
CA GLU A 400 -15.33 -38.21 -9.54
C GLU A 400 -14.71 -38.85 -10.79
N GLY A 401 -14.49 -38.08 -11.86
CA GLY A 401 -13.85 -38.55 -13.09
C GLY A 401 -12.44 -39.06 -12.83
N HIS A 402 -11.59 -38.21 -12.26
CA HIS A 402 -10.19 -38.55 -11.94
C HIS A 402 -10.09 -39.76 -11.00
N LEU A 403 -10.94 -39.81 -9.96
CA LEU A 403 -10.93 -40.95 -9.02
C LEU A 403 -11.32 -42.27 -9.69
N LYS A 404 -12.24 -42.27 -10.65
CA LYS A 404 -12.60 -43.46 -11.44
C LYS A 404 -11.49 -43.91 -12.38
N GLU A 405 -10.67 -42.97 -12.83
CA GLU A 405 -9.46 -43.23 -13.62
C GLU A 405 -8.26 -43.66 -12.76
N GLY A 406 -8.45 -43.80 -11.44
CA GLY A 406 -7.39 -44.22 -10.52
C GLY A 406 -6.41 -43.10 -10.16
N GLN A 407 -6.76 -41.84 -10.44
CA GLN A 407 -5.96 -40.68 -10.08
C GLN A 407 -6.40 -40.11 -8.73
N SER A 408 -5.43 -39.85 -7.84
CA SER A 408 -5.70 -39.20 -6.57
C SER A 408 -6.00 -37.73 -6.78
N VAL A 409 -6.91 -37.16 -5.98
CA VAL A 409 -7.34 -35.77 -6.14
C VAL A 409 -7.15 -34.99 -4.84
N VAL A 410 -6.91 -33.69 -4.98
CA VAL A 410 -6.89 -32.73 -3.87
C VAL A 410 -7.91 -31.63 -4.10
N ILE A 411 -8.77 -31.42 -3.10
CA ILE A 411 -9.77 -30.36 -3.10
C ILE A 411 -9.16 -29.08 -2.51
N ASP A 412 -8.71 -28.18 -3.38
CA ASP A 412 -8.16 -26.88 -3.02
C ASP A 412 -9.27 -25.84 -2.84
N ALA A 413 -9.90 -25.87 -1.67
CA ALA A 413 -10.89 -24.91 -1.21
C ALA A 413 -10.72 -24.64 0.29
N THR A 414 -11.50 -23.72 0.86
CA THR A 414 -11.42 -23.41 2.30
C THR A 414 -11.96 -24.53 3.18
N ASN A 415 -12.99 -25.25 2.71
CA ASN A 415 -13.63 -26.39 3.38
C ASN A 415 -13.86 -26.16 4.89
N SER A 416 -14.44 -24.99 5.22
CA SER A 416 -14.48 -24.48 6.59
C SER A 416 -15.42 -25.25 7.53
N ALA A 417 -16.52 -25.78 7.02
CA ALA A 417 -17.58 -26.41 7.82
C ALA A 417 -17.70 -27.91 7.53
N LYS A 418 -18.16 -28.69 8.52
CA LYS A 418 -18.31 -30.16 8.41
C LYS A 418 -19.27 -30.56 7.29
N ASP A 419 -20.36 -29.83 7.11
CA ASP A 419 -21.35 -30.07 6.04
C ASP A 419 -20.73 -29.92 4.64
N VAL A 420 -19.80 -28.98 4.46
CA VAL A 420 -19.05 -28.83 3.21
C VAL A 420 -18.11 -30.02 2.99
N ARG A 421 -17.44 -30.49 4.05
CA ARG A 421 -16.52 -31.64 3.97
C ARG A 421 -17.26 -32.97 3.76
N ALA A 422 -18.47 -33.10 4.30
CA ALA A 422 -19.33 -34.26 4.12
C ALA A 422 -19.69 -34.52 2.64
N VAL A 423 -19.76 -33.49 1.80
CA VAL A 423 -19.96 -33.64 0.34
C VAL A 423 -18.80 -34.42 -0.29
N TRP A 424 -17.57 -34.13 0.13
CA TRP A 424 -16.38 -34.82 -0.37
C TRP A 424 -16.25 -36.22 0.20
N LYS A 425 -16.65 -36.44 1.46
CA LYS A 425 -16.74 -37.77 2.06
C LYS A 425 -17.70 -38.67 1.28
N ALA A 426 -18.89 -38.17 0.97
CA ALA A 426 -19.88 -38.89 0.19
C ALA A 426 -19.36 -39.25 -1.22
N LEU A 427 -18.55 -38.39 -1.84
CA LEU A 427 -17.87 -38.70 -3.10
C LEU A 427 -16.82 -39.80 -2.93
N ALA A 428 -15.99 -39.74 -1.89
CA ALA A 428 -15.00 -40.79 -1.61
C ALA A 428 -15.67 -42.16 -1.42
N ASP A 429 -16.80 -42.22 -0.71
CA ASP A 429 -17.54 -43.48 -0.49
C ASP A 429 -18.17 -44.05 -1.76
N LYS A 430 -18.45 -43.18 -2.75
CA LYS A 430 -19.05 -43.58 -4.03
C LYS A 430 -18.06 -44.31 -4.94
N VAL A 431 -16.76 -44.05 -4.81
CA VAL A 431 -15.72 -44.63 -5.66
C VAL A 431 -14.91 -45.66 -4.86
N LYS A 432 -14.95 -46.93 -5.30
CA LYS A 432 -14.27 -48.02 -4.58
C LYS A 432 -12.77 -47.79 -4.49
N GLY A 433 -12.20 -48.03 -3.31
CA GLY A 433 -10.75 -47.98 -3.07
C GLY A 433 -10.19 -46.58 -2.77
N VAL A 434 -11.03 -45.54 -2.74
CA VAL A 434 -10.60 -44.18 -2.38
C VAL A 434 -10.44 -44.04 -0.87
N THR A 435 -9.27 -43.58 -0.44
CA THR A 435 -9.03 -43.18 0.96
C THR A 435 -9.30 -41.69 1.14
N PHE A 436 -10.15 -41.34 2.10
CA PHE A 436 -10.51 -39.95 2.39
C PHE A 436 -9.61 -39.36 3.48
N ARG A 437 -8.92 -38.25 3.22
CA ARG A 437 -7.94 -37.62 4.14
C ARG A 437 -8.11 -36.11 4.21
N CYS A 438 -7.58 -35.50 5.28
CA CYS A 438 -7.54 -34.05 5.42
C CYS A 438 -6.10 -33.53 5.58
N ILE A 439 -5.81 -32.39 4.98
CA ILE A 439 -4.68 -31.54 5.39
C ILE A 439 -5.25 -30.25 5.98
N TYR A 440 -4.99 -30.03 7.27
CA TYR A 440 -5.46 -28.86 7.99
C TYR A 440 -4.35 -27.83 8.17
N LEU A 441 -4.50 -26.67 7.54
CA LEU A 441 -3.58 -25.54 7.68
C LEU A 441 -4.05 -24.63 8.81
N THR A 442 -3.27 -24.57 9.88
CA THR A 442 -3.59 -23.87 11.14
C THR A 442 -3.28 -22.36 11.10
N THR A 443 -2.69 -21.88 10.00
CA THR A 443 -2.24 -20.49 9.78
C THR A 443 -3.19 -19.46 10.42
N SER A 444 -2.62 -18.60 11.26
CA SER A 444 -3.37 -17.62 12.04
C SER A 444 -4.06 -16.58 11.14
N GLU A 445 -5.11 -15.94 11.65
CA GLU A 445 -5.88 -14.93 10.91
C GLU A 445 -4.97 -13.78 10.42
N VAL A 446 -4.06 -13.29 11.27
CA VAL A 446 -3.16 -12.19 10.95
C VAL A 446 -2.18 -12.58 9.83
N VAL A 447 -1.57 -13.77 9.90
CA VAL A 447 -0.68 -14.27 8.85
C VAL A 447 -1.42 -14.49 7.53
N CYS A 448 -2.68 -14.93 7.59
CA CYS A 448 -3.49 -15.07 6.39
C CYS A 448 -3.79 -13.73 5.70
N TYR A 449 -4.08 -12.67 6.46
CA TYR A 449 -4.22 -11.31 5.91
C TYR A 449 -2.92 -10.81 5.30
N HIS A 450 -1.81 -11.05 5.98
CA HIS A 450 -0.47 -10.72 5.48
C HIS A 450 -0.15 -11.45 4.17
N ASN A 451 -0.32 -12.77 4.13
CA ASN A 451 -0.10 -13.59 2.93
C ASN A 451 -1.00 -13.17 1.75
N ASP A 452 -2.25 -12.80 2.02
CA ASP A 452 -3.14 -12.25 1.01
C ASP A 452 -2.59 -10.92 0.45
N GLY A 453 -2.13 -10.03 1.33
CA GLY A 453 -1.47 -8.78 0.95
C GLY A 453 -0.20 -8.99 0.12
N VAL A 454 0.68 -9.90 0.55
CA VAL A 454 1.90 -10.27 -0.19
C VAL A 454 1.53 -10.74 -1.60
N ARG A 455 0.58 -11.67 -1.72
CA ARG A 455 0.16 -12.20 -3.02
C ARG A 455 -0.43 -11.11 -3.91
N ALA A 456 -1.37 -10.35 -3.37
CA ALA A 456 -2.14 -9.39 -4.15
C ALA A 456 -1.32 -8.18 -4.59
N TYR A 457 -0.35 -7.76 -3.77
CA TYR A 457 0.27 -6.44 -3.93
C TYR A 457 1.79 -6.47 -4.16
N SER A 458 2.49 -7.57 -3.93
CA SER A 458 3.95 -7.59 -4.09
C SER A 458 4.46 -7.51 -5.52
N GLY A 459 3.60 -7.77 -6.51
CA GLY A 459 3.93 -7.86 -7.93
C GLY A 459 4.93 -8.98 -8.28
N ILE A 460 5.32 -9.81 -7.31
CA ILE A 460 6.23 -10.94 -7.54
C ILE A 460 5.44 -12.13 -8.09
N SER A 461 5.73 -12.49 -9.33
CA SER A 461 5.04 -13.58 -10.04
C SER A 461 5.21 -14.94 -9.36
N SER A 462 6.35 -15.22 -8.74
CA SER A 462 6.58 -16.49 -8.03
C SER A 462 5.72 -16.63 -6.76
N LEU A 463 5.38 -15.50 -6.12
CA LEU A 463 4.48 -15.46 -4.97
C LEU A 463 2.99 -15.44 -5.36
N ASN A 464 2.67 -14.99 -6.58
CA ASN A 464 1.31 -14.95 -7.11
C ASN A 464 1.21 -15.40 -8.59
N PRO A 465 1.48 -16.70 -8.88
CA PRO A 465 1.53 -17.20 -10.26
C PRO A 465 0.18 -17.11 -10.98
N GLU A 466 -0.92 -17.17 -10.22
CA GLU A 466 -2.29 -17.13 -10.74
C GLU A 466 -2.85 -15.68 -10.84
N LYS A 467 -2.04 -14.66 -10.56
CA LYS A 467 -2.44 -13.23 -10.58
C LYS A 467 -3.71 -12.95 -9.77
N ARG A 468 -3.84 -13.57 -8.60
CA ARG A 468 -4.98 -13.40 -7.72
C ARG A 468 -5.01 -11.97 -7.16
N THR A 469 -6.21 -11.41 -7.10
CA THR A 469 -6.47 -10.17 -6.35
C THR A 469 -6.67 -10.47 -4.87
N SER A 470 -6.59 -9.44 -4.03
CA SER A 470 -6.81 -9.57 -2.59
C SER A 470 -8.20 -10.13 -2.29
N VAL A 471 -8.25 -11.06 -1.35
CA VAL A 471 -9.47 -11.66 -0.87
C VAL A 471 -10.25 -10.65 -0.02
N GLY A 472 -11.50 -10.39 -0.41
CA GLY A 472 -12.37 -9.47 0.31
C GLY A 472 -12.59 -9.89 1.78
N SER A 473 -12.68 -8.91 2.68
CA SER A 473 -12.83 -9.12 4.13
C SER A 473 -14.02 -10.01 4.51
N MET A 474 -15.08 -10.03 3.69
CA MET A 474 -16.24 -10.89 3.91
C MET A 474 -15.90 -12.39 3.83
N ALA A 475 -14.94 -12.79 2.99
CA ALA A 475 -14.53 -14.19 2.90
C ALA A 475 -13.85 -14.66 4.18
N PHE A 476 -12.98 -13.82 4.77
CA PHE A 476 -12.37 -14.08 6.08
C PHE A 476 -13.42 -14.17 7.20
N LYS A 477 -14.34 -13.20 7.24
CA LYS A 477 -15.45 -13.20 8.22
C LYS A 477 -16.35 -14.42 8.10
N THR A 478 -16.69 -14.80 6.86
CA THR A 478 -17.52 -15.99 6.58
C THR A 478 -16.81 -17.27 6.95
N PHE A 479 -15.50 -17.37 6.69
CA PHE A 479 -14.71 -18.50 7.15
C PHE A 479 -14.77 -18.59 8.68
N LYS A 480 -14.46 -17.49 9.37
CA LYS A 480 -14.42 -17.42 10.83
C LYS A 480 -15.75 -17.83 11.47
N SER A 481 -16.88 -17.39 10.93
CA SER A 481 -18.21 -17.71 11.49
C SER A 481 -18.65 -19.15 11.23
N LYS A 482 -18.17 -19.78 10.15
CA LYS A 482 -18.54 -21.15 9.75
C LYS A 482 -17.51 -22.20 10.11
N PHE A 483 -16.33 -21.81 10.58
CA PHE A 483 -15.22 -22.72 10.76
C PHE A 483 -15.53 -23.73 11.86
N GLN A 484 -15.37 -25.01 11.52
CA GLN A 484 -15.40 -26.14 12.43
C GLN A 484 -14.12 -26.93 12.15
N GLU A 485 -13.30 -27.10 13.18
CA GLU A 485 -12.04 -27.83 13.08
C GLU A 485 -12.28 -29.25 12.53
N PRO A 486 -11.45 -29.75 11.60
CA PRO A 486 -11.61 -31.09 11.08
C PRO A 486 -11.36 -32.14 12.16
N ASP A 487 -12.21 -33.17 12.19
CA ASP A 487 -12.10 -34.26 13.16
C ASP A 487 -12.27 -35.64 12.52
N LEU A 488 -11.67 -36.67 13.13
CA LEU A 488 -11.70 -38.04 12.60
C LEU A 488 -13.14 -38.61 12.51
N GLY A 489 -14.08 -38.09 13.30
CA GLY A 489 -15.49 -38.48 13.26
C GLY A 489 -16.21 -38.10 11.96
N GLU A 490 -15.62 -37.23 11.14
CA GLU A 490 -16.10 -36.94 9.77
C GLU A 490 -15.78 -38.07 8.78
N GLY A 491 -15.04 -39.10 9.22
CA GLY A 491 -14.65 -40.26 8.42
C GLY A 491 -13.35 -40.07 7.65
N PHE A 492 -12.49 -39.14 8.07
CA PHE A 492 -11.11 -39.05 7.60
C PHE A 492 -10.32 -40.25 8.11
N LYS A 493 -9.46 -40.81 7.25
CA LYS A 493 -8.50 -41.83 7.62
C LYS A 493 -7.39 -41.26 8.50
N ASP A 494 -6.93 -40.06 8.17
CA ASP A 494 -6.00 -39.26 8.97
C ASP A 494 -6.16 -37.77 8.63
N ILE A 495 -5.69 -36.93 9.57
CA ILE A 495 -5.64 -35.48 9.45
C ILE A 495 -4.17 -35.07 9.61
N THR A 496 -3.58 -34.53 8.55
CA THR A 496 -2.23 -33.95 8.60
C THR A 496 -2.35 -32.47 8.96
N VAL A 497 -1.85 -32.10 10.13
CA VAL A 497 -1.84 -30.71 10.60
C VAL A 497 -0.58 -30.03 10.08
N VAL A 498 -0.73 -28.87 9.45
CA VAL A 498 0.37 -28.10 8.86
C VAL A 498 0.36 -26.70 9.44
N ASP A 499 1.34 -26.41 10.28
CA ASP A 499 1.59 -25.08 10.78
C ASP A 499 2.25 -24.18 9.72
N PHE A 500 2.08 -22.88 9.89
CA PHE A 500 2.65 -21.92 8.97
C PHE A 500 4.16 -21.83 9.13
N GLU A 501 4.86 -22.09 8.03
CA GLU A 501 6.28 -21.80 7.85
C GLU A 501 6.45 -21.12 6.49
N PHE A 502 7.33 -20.13 6.43
CA PHE A 502 7.69 -19.55 5.15
C PHE A 502 8.59 -20.50 4.36
N ARG A 503 8.12 -20.90 3.18
CA ARG A 503 8.83 -21.81 2.25
C ARG A 503 9.03 -21.13 0.90
N GLY A 504 10.10 -20.37 0.80
CA GLY A 504 10.50 -19.61 -0.38
C GLY A 504 11.98 -19.27 -0.35
N THR A 505 12.46 -18.72 -1.46
CA THR A 505 13.84 -18.23 -1.58
C THR A 505 14.11 -17.06 -0.63
N ASP A 506 15.37 -16.71 -0.42
CA ASP A 506 15.73 -15.51 0.37
C ASP A 506 15.14 -14.23 -0.23
N ALA A 507 15.15 -14.10 -1.56
CA ALA A 507 14.56 -12.95 -2.23
C ALA A 507 13.04 -12.87 -2.02
N GLU A 508 12.34 -14.01 -2.04
CA GLU A 508 10.91 -14.06 -1.73
C GLU A 508 10.65 -13.74 -0.26
N PHE A 509 11.52 -14.18 0.66
CA PHE A 509 11.41 -13.85 2.08
C PHE A 509 11.64 -12.37 2.33
N ASP A 510 12.59 -11.73 1.63
CA ASP A 510 12.85 -10.29 1.74
C ASP A 510 11.66 -9.44 1.31
N VAL A 511 10.83 -9.96 0.41
CA VAL A 511 9.54 -9.36 0.04
C VAL A 511 8.48 -9.69 1.09
N TRP A 512 8.34 -10.97 1.46
CA TRP A 512 7.31 -11.43 2.39
C TRP A 512 7.47 -10.83 3.79
N LYS A 513 8.69 -10.55 4.25
CA LYS A 513 8.95 -10.03 5.60
C LYS A 513 8.60 -8.53 5.78
N ARG A 514 8.28 -7.83 4.70
CA ARG A 514 7.75 -6.45 4.73
C ARG A 514 6.31 -6.44 5.22
N HIS A 515 5.82 -5.33 5.75
CA HIS A 515 4.42 -5.17 6.13
C HIS A 515 3.51 -4.98 4.92
N TRP A 516 2.59 -5.92 4.67
CA TRP A 516 1.66 -5.86 3.52
C TRP A 516 0.23 -5.49 3.90
N ALA A 517 -0.10 -5.57 5.19
CA ALA A 517 -1.42 -5.28 5.75
C ALA A 517 -1.33 -4.17 6.82
N PRO A 518 -2.25 -3.19 6.80
CA PRO A 518 -2.27 -2.06 7.75
C PRO A 518 -2.51 -2.47 9.20
#